data_AF-A0A1R0KLV1-F1
#
_entry.id   AF-A0A1R0KLV1-F1
#
_cell.length_a   1.000
_cell.length_b   1.000
_cell.length_c   1.000
_cell.angle_alpha   90.00
_cell.angle_beta   90.00
_cell.angle_gamma   90.00
#
_symmetry.space_group_name_H-M   'P 1'
#
loop_
_entity.id
_entity.type
_entity.pdbx_description
1 polymer ?
#
loop_
_entity_poly.entity_id
_entity_poly.type
_entity_poly.pdbx_seq_one_letter_code
_entity_poly.pdbx_strand_id
1 'polypeptide(L)'
;MDTFAGTMVFAQRPERPALLVSDLGDQGRWMVAFSTVERLAAYAGECDYFSTTGADLLELIPPGVGLMVDPWDEHRFPVLSRMGTPDVVARAWSRMFAAR
;
A
#
# COMPACT_ATOMS: atom_id res chain seq x y z
N MET A 1 8.03 -8.77 -16.27
CA MET A 1 8.17 -8.03 -14.99
C MET A 1 7.05 -6.98 -14.95
N ASP A 2 5.78 -7.40 -15.05
CA ASP A 2 4.67 -6.46 -15.36
C ASP A 2 3.31 -6.78 -14.70
N THR A 3 3.20 -7.83 -13.87
CA THR A 3 1.89 -8.25 -13.36
C THR A 3 1.20 -7.16 -12.52
N PHE A 4 1.95 -6.42 -11.71
CA PHE A 4 1.38 -5.36 -10.87
C PHE A 4 0.96 -4.12 -11.68
N ALA A 5 1.78 -3.68 -12.63
CA ALA A 5 1.61 -2.39 -13.32
C ALA A 5 0.25 -2.25 -14.02
N GLY A 6 -0.20 -3.30 -14.72
CA GLY A 6 -1.51 -3.31 -15.40
C GLY A 6 -2.68 -3.77 -14.54
N THR A 7 -2.44 -4.20 -13.30
CA THR A 7 -3.50 -4.74 -12.44
C THR A 7 -4.26 -3.61 -11.76
N MET A 8 -5.59 -3.75 -11.70
CA MET A 8 -6.44 -2.85 -10.95
C MET A 8 -6.21 -3.03 -9.44
N VAL A 9 -6.07 -1.91 -8.75
CA VAL A 9 -5.97 -1.84 -7.30
C VAL A 9 -7.01 -0.89 -6.75
N PHE A 10 -7.36 -1.10 -5.49
CA PHE A 10 -8.38 -0.37 -4.77
C PHE A 10 -7.75 0.30 -3.54
N ALA A 11 -8.10 1.55 -3.29
CA ALA A 11 -7.64 2.26 -2.11
C ALA A 11 -8.76 3.13 -1.55
N GLN A 12 -8.74 3.31 -0.22
CA GLN A 12 -9.70 4.17 0.45
C GLN A 12 -9.58 5.61 -0.06
N ARG A 13 -10.72 6.22 -0.34
CA ARG A 13 -10.84 7.59 -0.81
C ARG A 13 -11.28 8.49 0.35
N PRO A 14 -10.44 9.41 0.83
CA PRO A 14 -10.88 10.41 1.80
C PRO A 14 -11.87 11.40 1.17
N GLU A 15 -12.60 12.14 2.00
CA GLU A 15 -13.63 13.11 1.56
C GLU A 15 -13.06 14.18 0.61
N ARG A 16 -11.82 14.60 0.84
CA ARG A 16 -11.09 15.52 -0.04
C ARG A 16 -10.06 14.74 -0.87
N PRO A 17 -9.81 15.12 -2.13
CA PRO A 17 -8.81 14.45 -2.98
C PRO A 17 -7.43 14.41 -2.31
N ALA A 18 -7.03 13.23 -1.84
CA ALA A 18 -5.76 12.97 -1.17
C ALA A 18 -5.46 11.46 -1.13
N LEU A 19 -4.20 11.12 -0.88
CA LEU A 19 -3.79 9.75 -0.55
C LEU A 19 -3.67 9.60 0.96
N LEU A 20 -4.19 8.49 1.49
CA LEU A 20 -4.01 8.14 2.89
C LEU A 20 -2.66 7.47 3.09
N VAL A 21 -1.82 8.08 3.94
CA VAL A 21 -0.47 7.63 4.23
C VAL A 21 -0.31 7.48 5.74
N SER A 22 0.11 6.30 6.17
CA SER A 22 0.45 6.00 7.55
C SER A 22 1.93 6.25 7.79
N ASP A 23 2.27 7.04 8.81
CA ASP A 23 3.64 7.19 9.29
C ASP A 23 3.91 6.16 10.39
N LEU A 24 4.88 5.30 10.16
CA LEU A 24 5.27 4.21 11.05
C LEU A 24 6.64 4.47 11.70
N GLY A 25 7.04 5.73 11.80
CA GLY A 25 8.30 6.16 12.41
C GLY A 25 9.51 5.62 11.66
N ASP A 26 10.37 4.88 12.34
CA ASP A 26 11.57 4.26 11.74
C ASP A 26 11.25 3.28 10.59
N GLN A 27 10.00 2.82 10.49
CA GLN A 27 9.57 1.93 9.41
C GLN A 27 9.15 2.69 8.15
N GLY A 28 9.14 4.03 8.18
CA GLY A 28 8.82 4.90 7.06
C GLY A 28 7.33 5.20 6.89
N ARG A 29 7.00 5.86 5.78
CA ARG A 29 5.64 6.28 5.44
C ARG A 29 5.06 5.38 4.35
N TRP A 30 3.79 5.00 4.52
CA TRP A 30 3.19 3.93 3.72
C TRP A 30 1.76 4.24 3.31
N MET A 31 1.49 4.09 2.03
CA MET A 31 0.15 3.94 1.50
C MET A 31 -0.22 2.45 1.43
N VAL A 32 -1.49 2.14 1.66
CA VAL A 32 -2.05 0.80 1.45
C VAL A 32 -2.97 0.79 0.23
N ALA A 33 -2.90 -0.27 -0.55
CA ALA A 33 -3.84 -0.59 -1.60
C ALA A 33 -4.20 -2.07 -1.56
N PHE A 34 -5.28 -2.44 -2.23
CA PHE A 34 -5.85 -3.78 -2.16
C PHE A 34 -6.10 -4.31 -3.56
N SER A 35 -5.91 -5.62 -3.73
CA SER A 35 -6.18 -6.28 -5.01
C SER A 35 -7.67 -6.50 -5.27
N THR A 36 -8.51 -6.44 -4.23
CA THR A 36 -9.98 -6.54 -4.36
C THR A 36 -10.69 -5.59 -3.40
N VAL A 37 -11.96 -5.28 -3.69
CA VAL A 37 -12.81 -4.43 -2.83
C VAL A 37 -13.11 -5.13 -1.50
N GLU A 38 -13.26 -6.45 -1.49
CA GLU A 38 -13.52 -7.24 -0.29
C GLU A 38 -12.36 -7.14 0.70
N ARG A 39 -11.11 -7.17 0.20
CA ARG A 39 -9.92 -6.98 1.03
C ARG A 39 -9.84 -5.56 1.59
N LEU A 40 -10.23 -4.55 0.81
CA LEU A 40 -10.35 -3.17 1.30
C LEU A 40 -11.42 -3.08 2.40
N ALA A 41 -12.60 -3.65 2.19
CA ALA A 41 -13.68 -3.62 3.17
C ALA A 41 -13.33 -4.37 4.46
N ALA A 42 -12.59 -5.49 4.36
CA ALA A 42 -12.06 -6.20 5.52
C ALA A 42 -11.04 -5.35 6.31
N TYR A 43 -10.31 -4.46 5.63
CA TYR A 43 -9.33 -3.57 6.25
C TYR A 43 -9.95 -2.32 6.89
N ALA A 44 -10.76 -1.58 6.12
CA ALA A 44 -11.25 -0.25 6.48
C ALA A 44 -12.72 -0.23 6.94
N GLY A 45 -13.43 -1.36 6.83
CA GLY A 45 -14.90 -1.38 6.89
C GLY A 45 -15.53 -0.81 5.61
N GLU A 46 -16.83 -0.51 5.69
CA GLU A 46 -17.53 0.20 4.62
C GLU A 46 -16.93 1.59 4.44
N CYS A 47 -16.44 1.88 3.23
CA CYS A 47 -15.80 3.15 2.92
C CYS A 47 -15.96 3.52 1.45
N ASP A 48 -15.83 4.82 1.18
CA ASP A 48 -15.59 5.30 -0.18
C ASP A 48 -14.20 4.85 -0.64
N TYR A 49 -14.11 4.48 -1.92
CA TYR A 49 -12.86 4.04 -2.53
C TYR A 49 -12.68 4.64 -3.92
N PHE A 50 -11.44 4.57 -4.40
CA PHE A 50 -11.12 4.75 -5.80
C PHE A 50 -10.37 3.51 -6.29
N SER A 51 -10.39 3.31 -7.60
CA SER A 51 -9.63 2.25 -8.25
C SER A 51 -8.82 2.82 -9.41
N THR A 52 -7.66 2.24 -9.64
CA THR A 52 -6.74 2.64 -10.71
C THR A 52 -5.78 1.49 -11.01
N THR A 53 -4.94 1.62 -12.03
CA THR A 53 -3.91 0.62 -12.29
C THR A 53 -2.75 0.76 -11.31
N GLY A 54 -2.00 -0.31 -11.08
CA GLY A 54 -0.79 -0.25 -10.25
C GLY A 54 0.22 0.78 -10.76
N ALA A 55 0.36 0.93 -12.08
CA ALA A 55 1.24 1.93 -12.69
C ALA A 55 0.80 3.36 -12.36
N ASP A 56 -0.46 3.68 -12.63
CA ASP A 56 -1.02 5.01 -12.36
C ASP A 56 -0.94 5.35 -10.87
N LEU A 57 -1.20 4.38 -9.99
CA LEU A 57 -1.08 4.59 -8.55
C LEU A 57 0.35 4.98 -8.15
N LEU A 58 1.37 4.30 -8.70
CA LEU A 58 2.77 4.61 -8.40
C LEU A 58 3.20 6.00 -8.88
N GLU A 59 2.54 6.56 -9.88
CA GLU A 59 2.77 7.94 -10.32
C GLU A 59 2.20 8.98 -9.34
N LEU A 60 1.12 8.63 -8.65
CA LEU A 60 0.48 9.50 -7.65
C LEU A 60 1.21 9.50 -6.30
N ILE A 61 1.94 8.43 -5.98
CA ILE A 61 2.58 8.28 -4.67
C ILE A 61 3.76 9.26 -4.52
N PRO A 62 3.78 10.10 -3.47
CA PRO A 62 4.87 11.02 -3.23
C PRO A 62 6.21 10.31 -3.01
N PRO A 63 7.34 10.94 -3.35
CA PRO A 63 8.66 10.42 -3.01
C PRO A 63 8.81 10.14 -1.50
N GLY A 64 9.46 9.02 -1.16
CA GLY A 64 9.66 8.61 0.23
C GLY A 64 8.39 8.09 0.92
N VAL A 65 7.40 7.66 0.14
CA VAL A 65 6.25 6.88 0.61
C VAL A 65 6.28 5.54 -0.11
N GLY A 66 6.20 4.44 0.64
CA GLY A 66 6.07 3.09 0.09
C GLY A 66 4.61 2.74 -0.18
N LEU A 67 4.39 1.78 -1.08
CA LEU A 67 3.08 1.18 -1.28
C LEU A 67 3.08 -0.25 -0.72
N MET A 68 2.08 -0.57 0.08
CA MET A 68 1.82 -1.93 0.52
C MET A 68 0.53 -2.43 -0.12
N VAL A 69 0.62 -3.53 -0.86
CA VAL A 69 -0.56 -4.21 -1.40
C VAL A 69 -0.95 -5.34 -0.44
N ASP A 70 -2.21 -5.38 -0.04
CA ASP A 70 -2.81 -6.41 0.81
C ASP A 70 -2.03 -6.68 2.13
N PRO A 71 -1.89 -5.69 3.03
CA PRO A 71 -0.98 -5.72 4.21
C PRO A 71 -1.19 -6.88 5.20
N TRP A 72 -2.32 -7.60 5.13
CA TRP A 72 -2.68 -8.69 6.06
C TRP A 72 -3.00 -10.01 5.34
N ASP A 73 -2.66 -10.13 4.07
CA ASP A 73 -2.88 -11.34 3.28
C ASP A 73 -1.56 -12.08 3.02
N GLU A 74 -1.63 -13.37 2.71
CA GLU A 74 -0.48 -14.17 2.26
C GLU A 74 0.15 -13.57 0.99
N HIS A 75 -0.66 -12.91 0.16
CA HIS A 75 -0.25 -12.24 -1.07
C HIS A 75 0.35 -10.83 -0.85
N ARG A 76 0.72 -10.47 0.38
CA ARG A 76 1.28 -9.15 0.69
C ARG A 76 2.47 -8.82 -0.23
N PHE A 77 2.43 -7.65 -0.85
CA PHE A 77 3.43 -7.25 -1.81
C PHE A 77 3.86 -5.79 -1.58
N PRO A 78 5.04 -5.55 -0.99
CA PRO A 78 5.56 -4.20 -0.87
C PRO A 78 6.09 -3.71 -2.22
N VAL A 79 5.56 -2.60 -2.72
CA VAL A 79 6.05 -1.90 -3.90
C VAL A 79 6.85 -0.68 -3.46
N LEU A 80 8.14 -0.73 -3.77
CA LEU A 80 9.13 0.26 -3.36
C LEU A 80 9.66 1.02 -4.56
N SER A 81 8.77 1.65 -5.28
CA SER A 81 9.20 2.62 -6.28
C SER A 81 9.68 3.85 -5.51
N ARG A 82 10.99 3.90 -5.23
CA ARG A 82 11.76 5.02 -4.60
C ARG A 82 12.06 4.94 -3.10
N MET A 83 11.90 3.78 -2.43
CA MET A 83 12.36 3.60 -1.04
C MET A 83 13.29 2.38 -0.89
N GLY A 84 14.60 2.62 -0.76
CA GLY A 84 15.59 1.64 -0.28
C GLY A 84 15.59 0.27 -1.00
N THR A 85 16.38 -0.69 -0.51
CA THR A 85 16.36 -2.06 -1.05
C THR A 85 15.21 -2.87 -0.43
N PRO A 86 14.64 -3.86 -1.16
CA PRO A 86 13.52 -4.70 -0.69
C PRO A 86 13.72 -5.35 0.69
N ASP A 87 14.98 -5.65 1.04
CA ASP A 87 15.40 -6.33 2.27
C ASP A 87 15.28 -5.44 3.51
N VAL A 88 15.58 -4.15 3.38
CA VAL A 88 15.39 -3.14 4.45
C VAL A 88 13.91 -3.05 4.81
N VAL A 89 13.06 -3.14 3.79
CA VAL A 89 11.62 -3.03 3.93
C VAL A 89 11.01 -4.30 4.50
N ALA A 90 11.39 -5.48 4.00
CA ALA A 90 10.94 -6.75 4.58
C ALA A 90 11.30 -6.85 6.08
N ARG A 91 12.48 -6.35 6.46
CA ARG A 91 12.92 -6.30 7.86
C ARG A 91 12.14 -5.30 8.69
N ALA A 92 11.81 -4.14 8.11
CA ALA A 92 10.99 -3.14 8.76
C ALA A 92 9.60 -3.70 9.12
N TRP A 93 8.97 -4.36 8.16
CA TRP A 93 7.64 -4.95 8.32
C TRP A 93 7.61 -6.16 9.26
N SER A 94 8.64 -7.01 9.22
CA SER A 94 8.75 -8.13 10.16
C SER A 94 8.76 -7.66 11.61
N ARG A 95 9.33 -6.48 11.90
CA ARG A 95 9.36 -5.89 13.25
C ARG A 95 8.01 -5.31 13.67
N MET A 96 7.28 -4.71 12.75
CA MET A 96 5.97 -4.12 13.06
C MET A 96 4.91 -5.17 13.42
N PHE A 97 4.93 -6.33 12.76
CA PHE A 97 3.98 -7.42 13.01
C PHE A 97 4.41 -8.39 14.12
N ALA A 98 5.69 -8.36 14.53
CA ALA A 98 6.18 -9.12 15.68
C ALA A 98 5.90 -8.43 17.03
N ALA A 99 5.40 -7.19 17.02
CA ALA A 99 5.11 -6.41 18.23
C ALA A 99 3.68 -6.60 18.78
N ARG A 100 3.05 -7.76 18.54
CA ARG A 100 1.76 -8.15 19.14
C ARG A 100 1.95 -9.35 20.04
#